data_AF-A0A7S2JSE6-F1
#
_entry.id   AF-A0A7S2JSE6-F1
#
_cell.length_a   1.000
_cell.length_b   1.000
_cell.length_c   1.000
_cell.angle_alpha   90.00
_cell.angle_beta   90.00
_cell.angle_gamma   90.00
#
_symmetry.space_group_name_H-M   'P 1'
#
loop_
_entity.id
_entity.type
_entity.pdbx_description
1 polymer ?
#
loop_
_entity_poly.entity_id
_entity_poly.type
_entity_poly.pdbx_seq_one_letter_code
_entity_poly.pdbx_strand_id
1 'polypeptide(L)'
;MDDSVAVEALALVSGEWALAKTVRNGDWLRLLSNLGNMRPLRTSLSLLPSNGRMYLYGQTDVQCAGLIFDRRALDMTSALCWPSGYFAKTEHHLHIEADGSVQLTGGREARLVSIDEILMVNAAAASAAHPPRYNEISVHVEGTVGLSAIFVRSTGADDTLFAMGLRGLIQHLYPELPPLPLLRLVDDADASIVTREEQLAVLRSQAESPHLSTQNTHRLPIDVLAFPELGLAERLELHCAHGIGHDSLRDAFGAIVSEQGSAGLAPHVVHCLCVAARTDNVASAREIVRTAAPLLLEPLLARDSDGDSMRSITRDANGEGAPSSDETKTEAKTETALACVRSVLDSVSTLQRVCLPGRFSDGMLVALGAQITISEFVAGRTAHRLHKACSWLHDWCQKASPACCSPASLVFLATSWMEARQVDGNSDWMSFLSGKAVANRLSFLDELQTLLRAQQQGEGVAFISQLYTLSSSLRRPCLRLRILQQVLGLDTRFSRDIVHGVI
;
A
#
# COMPACT_ATOMS: atom_id res chain seq x y z
N MET A 1 1.52 14.45 20.84
CA MET A 1 0.84 13.56 21.80
C MET A 1 0.91 14.27 23.13
N ASP A 2 -0.20 14.34 23.86
CA ASP A 2 -0.20 14.95 25.18
C ASP A 2 0.48 14.00 26.16
N ASP A 3 1.58 14.44 26.78
CA ASP A 3 2.33 13.65 27.75
C ASP A 3 1.45 13.26 28.95
N SER A 4 0.37 13.99 29.21
CA SER A 4 -0.60 13.70 30.28
C SER A 4 -1.21 12.30 30.15
N VAL A 5 -1.60 11.89 28.94
CA VAL A 5 -2.25 10.60 28.69
C VAL A 5 -1.26 9.44 28.87
N ALA A 6 -0.02 9.64 28.45
CA ALA A 6 1.03 8.64 28.64
C ALA A 6 1.38 8.46 30.12
N VAL A 7 1.42 9.55 30.89
CA VAL A 7 1.61 9.51 32.35
C VAL A 7 0.44 8.83 33.04
N GLU A 8 -0.80 9.08 32.62
CA GLU A 8 -1.98 8.39 33.16
C GLU A 8 -1.93 6.89 32.90
N ALA A 9 -1.61 6.47 31.66
CA ALA A 9 -1.47 5.06 31.32
C ALA A 9 -0.35 4.38 32.14
N LEU A 10 0.77 5.06 32.38
CA LEU A 10 1.83 4.55 33.24
C LEU A 10 1.37 4.49 34.71
N ALA A 11 0.58 5.46 35.18
CA ALA A 11 0.01 5.45 36.51
C ALA A 11 -0.99 4.29 36.73
N LEU A 12 -1.67 3.82 35.68
CA LEU A 12 -2.47 2.58 35.75
C LEU A 12 -1.60 1.37 36.06
N VAL A 13 -0.38 1.30 35.48
CA VAL A 13 0.58 0.23 35.78
C VAL A 13 1.06 0.38 37.22
N SER A 14 1.52 1.56 37.62
CA SER A 14 2.01 1.82 38.98
C SER A 14 0.98 1.62 40.08
N GLY A 15 -0.29 1.86 39.79
CA GLY A 15 -1.41 1.64 40.70
C GLY A 15 -2.01 0.23 40.66
N GLU A 16 -1.44 -0.70 39.88
CA GLU A 16 -1.98 -2.07 39.71
C GLU A 16 -3.45 -2.09 39.22
N TRP A 17 -3.76 -1.15 38.32
CA TRP A 17 -5.03 -1.04 37.61
C TRP A 17 -4.93 -1.51 36.15
N ALA A 18 -3.71 -1.74 35.64
CA ALA A 18 -3.48 -2.16 34.25
C ALA A 18 -3.65 -3.67 34.05
N LEU A 19 -4.54 -4.04 33.13
CA LEU A 19 -4.68 -5.39 32.60
C LEU A 19 -4.08 -5.47 31.20
N ALA A 20 -3.04 -6.30 31.03
CA ALA A 20 -2.32 -6.45 29.77
C ALA A 20 -2.84 -7.62 28.94
N LYS A 21 -3.11 -7.36 27.65
CA LYS A 21 -3.38 -8.38 26.64
C LYS A 21 -2.23 -8.49 25.66
N THR A 22 -1.47 -9.57 25.68
CA THR A 22 -0.61 -9.89 24.53
C THR A 22 -1.44 -10.48 23.40
N VAL A 23 -1.13 -10.07 22.16
CA VAL A 23 -1.81 -10.55 20.96
C VAL A 23 -0.76 -11.07 19.98
N ARG A 24 -1.01 -12.26 19.41
CA ARG A 24 -0.14 -12.80 18.37
C ARG A 24 -0.43 -12.10 17.05
N ASN A 25 0.57 -12.00 16.18
CA ASN A 25 0.45 -11.23 14.94
C ASN A 25 -0.73 -11.64 14.05
N GLY A 26 -1.04 -12.94 13.95
CA GLY A 26 -2.17 -13.44 13.18
C GLY A 26 -3.56 -13.18 13.81
N ASP A 27 -3.62 -12.82 15.09
CA ASP A 27 -4.87 -12.69 15.85
C ASP A 27 -5.38 -11.25 15.93
N TRP A 28 -4.58 -10.25 15.53
CA TRP A 28 -4.95 -8.84 15.61
C TRP A 28 -6.25 -8.53 14.88
N LEU A 29 -6.39 -8.92 13.61
CA LEU A 29 -7.60 -8.61 12.84
C LEU A 29 -8.86 -9.21 13.46
N ARG A 30 -8.76 -10.43 14.02
CA ARG A 30 -9.88 -11.07 14.73
C ARG A 30 -10.19 -10.33 16.03
N LEU A 31 -9.18 -9.95 16.80
CA LEU A 31 -9.36 -9.19 18.04
C LEU A 31 -10.04 -7.85 17.75
N LEU A 32 -9.52 -7.08 16.79
CA LEU A 32 -10.10 -5.79 16.39
C LEU A 32 -11.53 -5.98 15.87
N SER A 33 -11.80 -6.97 15.02
CA SER A 33 -13.18 -7.24 14.61
C SER A 33 -14.11 -7.53 15.80
N ASN A 34 -13.65 -8.28 16.81
CA ASN A 34 -14.43 -8.56 18.00
C ASN A 34 -14.67 -7.31 18.86
N LEU A 35 -13.65 -6.46 19.05
CA LEU A 35 -13.80 -5.18 19.75
C LEU A 35 -14.77 -4.23 19.01
N GLY A 36 -14.91 -4.34 17.69
CA GLY A 36 -15.87 -3.53 16.92
C GLY A 36 -17.32 -4.03 16.96
N ASN A 37 -17.55 -5.32 17.28
CA ASN A 37 -18.88 -5.94 17.13
C ASN A 37 -19.86 -5.65 18.28
N MET A 38 -19.51 -4.80 19.25
CA MET A 38 -20.28 -4.45 20.46
C MET A 38 -20.79 -5.65 21.29
N ARG A 39 -20.41 -6.88 20.93
CA ARG A 39 -20.71 -8.08 21.71
C ARG A 39 -19.62 -8.25 22.76
N PRO A 40 -19.98 -8.57 24.02
CA PRO A 40 -19.01 -8.83 25.06
C PRO A 40 -18.03 -9.93 24.63
N LEU A 41 -16.76 -9.56 24.50
CA LEU A 41 -15.65 -10.46 24.21
C LEU A 41 -15.07 -10.95 25.53
N ARG A 42 -15.17 -12.25 25.82
CA ARG A 42 -14.42 -12.82 26.93
C ARG A 42 -12.97 -13.05 26.52
N THR A 43 -12.03 -12.42 27.20
CA THR A 43 -10.60 -12.48 26.86
C THR A 43 -9.73 -12.66 28.10
N SER A 44 -8.61 -13.36 27.93
CA SER A 44 -7.58 -13.52 28.96
C SER A 44 -6.59 -12.37 28.95
N LEU A 45 -6.44 -11.75 30.11
CA LEU A 45 -5.55 -10.64 30.42
C LEU A 45 -4.60 -11.03 31.56
N SER A 46 -3.56 -10.23 31.79
CA SER A 46 -2.68 -10.35 32.94
C SER A 46 -2.68 -9.06 33.75
N LEU A 47 -2.86 -9.15 35.06
CA LEU A 47 -2.70 -8.03 35.98
C LEU A 47 -1.22 -7.76 36.21
N LEU A 48 -0.77 -6.59 35.79
CA LEU A 48 0.62 -6.18 35.92
C LEU A 48 0.96 -5.85 37.39
N PRO A 49 2.20 -6.16 37.85
CA PRO A 49 2.72 -5.57 39.08
C PRO A 49 2.94 -4.06 38.93
N SER A 50 3.11 -3.36 40.04
CA SER A 50 3.29 -1.89 40.06
C SER A 50 4.48 -1.38 39.23
N ASN A 51 5.52 -2.19 39.05
CA ASN A 51 6.66 -1.86 38.17
C ASN A 51 6.46 -2.33 36.72
N GLY A 52 5.39 -3.05 36.41
CA GLY A 52 5.11 -3.62 35.09
C GLY A 52 5.99 -4.81 34.66
N ARG A 53 6.94 -5.23 35.49
CA ARG A 53 7.87 -6.33 35.18
C ARG A 53 7.15 -7.67 35.32
N MET A 54 6.86 -8.35 34.21
CA MET A 54 6.19 -9.65 34.20
C MET A 54 6.49 -10.43 32.92
N TYR A 55 6.74 -11.75 33.03
CA TYR A 55 6.79 -12.62 31.85
C TYR A 55 5.37 -12.82 31.28
N LEU A 56 4.97 -11.94 30.37
CA LEU A 56 3.68 -12.02 29.68
C LEU A 56 3.64 -13.18 28.68
N TYR A 57 2.43 -13.61 28.33
CA TYR A 57 2.21 -14.63 27.31
C TYR A 57 2.80 -14.22 25.96
N GLY A 58 3.39 -15.16 25.22
CA GLY A 58 4.10 -14.90 23.95
C GLY A 58 5.61 -14.76 24.14
N GLN A 59 6.39 -15.16 23.13
CA GLN A 59 7.84 -14.98 23.12
C GLN A 59 8.19 -13.54 22.71
N THR A 60 9.25 -12.98 23.28
CA THR A 60 9.70 -11.60 23.05
C THR A 60 10.53 -11.43 21.78
N ASP A 61 10.99 -12.52 21.17
CA ASP A 61 11.79 -12.58 19.94
C ASP A 61 10.96 -12.42 18.66
N VAL A 62 9.64 -12.50 18.76
CA VAL A 62 8.70 -12.24 17.67
C VAL A 62 8.05 -10.90 17.94
N GLN A 63 7.82 -10.07 16.91
CA GLN A 63 7.14 -8.77 17.04
C GLN A 63 5.92 -8.88 17.96
N CYS A 64 6.07 -8.40 19.20
CA CYS A 64 5.15 -8.70 20.28
C CYS A 64 4.68 -7.38 20.89
N ALA A 65 3.46 -7.03 20.52
CA ALA A 65 2.74 -5.90 21.07
C ALA A 65 1.45 -6.38 21.73
N GLY A 66 0.85 -5.50 22.52
CA GLY A 66 -0.39 -5.79 23.19
C GLY A 66 -1.15 -4.54 23.60
N LEU A 67 -2.26 -4.77 24.28
CA LEU A 67 -3.18 -3.73 24.73
C LEU A 67 -3.16 -3.64 26.26
N ILE A 68 -3.28 -2.43 26.79
CA ILE A 68 -3.53 -2.19 28.21
C ILE A 68 -4.97 -1.73 28.39
N PHE A 69 -5.68 -2.37 29.30
CA PHE A 69 -6.99 -1.97 29.75
C PHE A 69 -6.96 -1.44 31.19
N ASP A 70 -7.65 -0.33 31.45
CA ASP A 70 -7.98 0.13 32.80
C ASP A 70 -9.03 -0.79 33.42
N ARG A 71 -8.60 -1.58 34.41
CA ARG A 71 -9.44 -2.49 35.17
C ARG A 71 -10.66 -1.81 35.78
N ARG A 72 -10.57 -0.54 36.17
CA ARG A 72 -11.66 0.20 36.83
C ARG A 72 -12.83 0.48 35.89
N ALA A 73 -12.57 0.50 34.58
CA ALA A 73 -13.57 0.70 33.56
C ALA A 73 -14.23 -0.61 33.11
N LEU A 74 -13.71 -1.77 33.51
CA LEU A 74 -14.23 -3.07 33.13
C LEU A 74 -15.16 -3.65 34.20
N ASP A 75 -16.16 -4.42 33.75
CA ASP A 75 -16.97 -5.23 34.65
C ASP A 75 -16.18 -6.46 35.13
N MET A 76 -15.68 -6.37 36.35
CA MET A 76 -14.90 -7.43 36.99
C MET A 76 -15.77 -8.44 37.77
N THR A 77 -17.10 -8.27 37.81
CA THR A 77 -17.98 -9.10 38.67
C THR A 77 -17.96 -10.58 38.30
N SER A 78 -17.78 -10.89 37.02
CA SER A 78 -17.70 -12.26 36.49
C SER A 78 -16.28 -12.71 36.14
N ALA A 79 -15.25 -11.98 36.61
CA ALA A 79 -13.86 -12.28 36.31
C ALA A 79 -13.43 -13.62 36.93
N LEU A 80 -12.72 -14.43 36.14
CA LEU A 80 -12.10 -15.67 36.59
C LEU A 80 -10.59 -15.47 36.63
N CYS A 81 -9.99 -15.67 37.80
CA CYS A 81 -8.60 -15.30 38.07
C CYS A 81 -7.79 -16.53 38.47
N TRP A 82 -6.64 -16.73 37.84
CA TRP A 82 -5.67 -17.78 38.16
C TRP A 82 -4.33 -17.18 38.58
N PRO A 83 -3.61 -17.83 39.51
CA PRO A 83 -2.36 -17.29 40.06
C PRO A 83 -1.24 -17.29 39.02
N SER A 84 -0.17 -16.54 39.33
CA SER A 84 1.04 -16.48 38.51
C SER A 84 1.59 -17.86 38.15
N GLY A 85 1.92 -18.07 36.88
CA GLY A 85 2.49 -19.31 36.36
C GLY A 85 1.48 -20.41 36.07
N TYR A 86 0.18 -20.16 36.31
CA TYR A 86 -0.88 -21.09 35.95
C TYR A 86 -1.39 -20.81 34.53
N PHE A 87 -1.25 -21.79 33.64
CA PHE A 87 -1.79 -21.70 32.28
C PHE A 87 -3.17 -22.36 32.24
N ALA A 88 -4.24 -21.55 32.25
CA ALA A 88 -5.60 -22.08 32.29
C ALA A 88 -6.07 -22.57 30.91
N LYS A 89 -5.47 -22.08 29.80
CA LYS A 89 -5.90 -22.39 28.42
C LYS A 89 -7.41 -22.20 28.28
N THR A 90 -7.88 -21.03 28.68
CA THR A 90 -9.31 -20.71 28.78
C THR A 90 -10.07 -21.01 27.48
N GLU A 91 -9.43 -20.90 26.32
CA GLU A 91 -9.99 -21.26 25.02
C GLU A 91 -10.41 -22.73 24.86
N HIS A 92 -9.94 -23.63 25.73
CA HIS A 92 -10.25 -25.07 25.69
C HIS A 92 -11.04 -25.57 26.89
N HIS A 93 -11.12 -24.79 27.97
CA HIS A 93 -11.68 -25.22 29.25
C HIS A 93 -12.79 -24.30 29.77
N LEU A 94 -13.12 -23.25 29.02
CA LEU A 94 -14.18 -22.32 29.31
C LEU A 94 -15.31 -22.54 28.32
N HIS A 95 -16.44 -23.04 28.80
CA HIS A 95 -17.67 -23.16 28.03
C HIS A 95 -18.60 -22.03 28.46
N ILE A 96 -19.04 -21.21 27.50
CA ILE A 96 -20.04 -20.18 27.72
C ILE A 96 -21.37 -20.77 27.30
N GLU A 97 -22.27 -20.93 28.26
CA GLU A 97 -23.62 -21.43 28.04
C GLU A 97 -24.49 -20.37 27.34
N ALA A 98 -25.64 -20.79 26.82
CA ALA A 98 -26.55 -19.89 26.10
C ALA A 98 -27.10 -18.73 26.97
N ASP A 99 -27.12 -18.91 28.30
CA ASP A 99 -27.51 -17.89 29.27
C ASP A 99 -26.35 -16.95 29.68
N GLY A 100 -25.15 -17.16 29.11
CA GLY A 100 -23.94 -16.41 29.42
C GLY A 100 -23.18 -16.92 30.65
N SER A 101 -23.69 -17.93 31.35
CA SER A 101 -22.97 -18.56 32.45
C SER A 101 -21.73 -19.28 31.95
N VAL A 102 -20.71 -19.37 32.80
CA VAL A 102 -19.44 -19.99 32.45
C VAL A 102 -19.26 -21.29 33.21
N GLN A 103 -19.13 -22.38 32.46
CA GLN A 103 -18.73 -23.67 32.99
C GLN A 103 -17.24 -23.90 32.75
N LEU A 104 -16.50 -24.12 33.84
CA LEU A 104 -15.10 -24.51 33.79
C LEU A 104 -14.97 -26.04 33.80
N THR A 105 -14.21 -26.58 32.86
CA THR A 105 -13.92 -28.02 32.81
C THR A 105 -12.49 -28.34 33.25
N GLY A 106 -12.18 -29.60 33.54
CA GLY A 106 -10.81 -30.05 33.82
C GLY A 106 -10.23 -29.61 35.17
N GLY A 107 -11.07 -29.34 36.18
CA GLY A 107 -10.63 -29.03 37.55
C GLY A 107 -9.97 -27.65 37.72
N ARG A 108 -10.11 -26.75 36.74
CA ARG A 108 -9.53 -25.40 36.76
C ARG A 108 -10.12 -24.50 37.85
N GLU A 109 -11.35 -24.78 38.24
CA GLU A 109 -12.06 -24.07 39.31
C GLU A 109 -11.35 -24.17 40.66
N ALA A 110 -10.74 -25.32 40.97
CA ALA A 110 -10.01 -25.54 42.22
C ALA A 110 -8.71 -24.71 42.35
N ARG A 111 -8.33 -23.98 41.30
CA ARG A 111 -7.14 -23.11 41.25
C ARG A 111 -7.50 -21.64 41.06
N LEU A 112 -8.79 -21.31 41.09
CA LEU A 112 -9.22 -19.92 41.10
C LEU A 112 -8.73 -19.24 42.37
N VAL A 113 -8.30 -18.00 42.20
CA VAL A 113 -7.89 -17.09 43.28
C VAL A 113 -8.69 -15.80 43.16
N SER A 114 -8.79 -15.06 44.24
CA SER A 114 -9.31 -13.70 44.21
C SER A 114 -8.33 -12.75 43.51
N ILE A 115 -8.83 -11.60 43.05
CA ILE A 115 -7.95 -10.56 42.50
C ILE A 115 -7.01 -9.97 43.56
N ASP A 116 -7.47 -9.90 44.81
CA ASP A 116 -6.67 -9.40 45.94
C ASP A 116 -5.49 -10.32 46.26
N GLU A 117 -5.65 -11.63 46.08
CA GLU A 117 -4.55 -12.59 46.19
C GLU A 117 -3.51 -12.37 45.08
N ILE A 118 -3.93 -12.07 43.85
CA ILE A 118 -3.00 -11.74 42.75
C ILE A 118 -2.25 -10.44 43.06
N LEU A 119 -2.95 -9.40 43.54
CA LEU A 119 -2.34 -8.13 43.94
C LEU A 119 -1.29 -8.33 45.04
N MET A 120 -1.61 -9.11 46.07
CA MET A 120 -0.67 -9.42 47.15
C MET A 120 0.60 -10.13 46.64
N VAL A 121 0.45 -11.07 45.70
CA VAL A 121 1.58 -11.76 45.06
C VAL A 121 2.39 -10.81 44.18
N ASN A 122 1.72 -9.94 43.39
CA ASN A 122 2.37 -8.95 42.55
C ASN A 122 3.19 -7.95 43.38
N ALA A 123 2.65 -7.45 44.49
CA ALA A 123 3.33 -6.54 45.41
C ALA A 123 4.62 -7.18 45.98
N ALA A 124 4.57 -8.45 46.38
CA ALA A 124 5.75 -9.19 46.84
C ALA A 124 6.77 -9.39 45.70
N ALA A 125 6.29 -9.65 44.48
CA ALA A 125 7.14 -9.88 43.31
C ALA A 125 7.77 -8.60 42.74
N ALA A 126 7.18 -7.43 42.97
CA ALA A 126 7.72 -6.14 42.49
C ALA A 126 9.14 -5.86 43.03
N SER A 127 9.47 -6.39 44.21
CA SER A 127 10.80 -6.29 44.82
C SER A 127 11.72 -7.48 44.50
N ALA A 128 11.25 -8.46 43.73
CA ALA A 128 12.03 -9.65 43.41
C ALA A 128 13.06 -9.39 42.31
N ALA A 129 14.17 -10.15 42.34
CA ALA A 129 15.20 -10.07 41.31
C ALA A 129 14.67 -10.48 39.93
N HIS A 130 13.83 -11.51 39.88
CA HIS A 130 13.22 -12.02 38.65
C HIS A 130 11.75 -11.61 38.57
N PRO A 131 11.26 -11.21 37.38
CA PRO A 131 9.86 -10.88 37.21
C PRO A 131 8.97 -12.11 37.44
N PRO A 132 7.77 -11.94 38.00
CA PRO A 132 6.80 -13.02 38.12
C PRO A 132 6.38 -13.53 36.75
N ARG A 133 5.89 -14.77 36.70
CA ARG A 133 5.22 -15.31 35.51
C ARG A 133 3.86 -14.63 35.34
N TYR A 134 3.30 -14.63 34.13
CA TYR A 134 1.95 -14.13 33.92
C TYR A 134 0.93 -14.83 34.83
N ASN A 135 0.00 -14.04 35.35
CA ASN A 135 -1.29 -14.52 35.85
C ASN A 135 -2.32 -14.47 34.71
N GLU A 136 -3.43 -15.17 34.87
CA GLU A 136 -4.51 -15.18 33.87
C GLU A 136 -5.81 -14.69 34.50
N ILE A 137 -6.38 -13.63 33.92
CA ILE A 137 -7.66 -13.04 34.31
C ILE A 137 -8.57 -13.06 33.09
N SER A 138 -9.59 -13.91 33.11
CA SER A 138 -10.60 -14.02 32.07
C SER A 138 -11.82 -13.16 32.40
N VAL A 139 -11.99 -12.07 31.66
CA VAL A 139 -13.03 -11.06 31.86
C VAL A 139 -13.75 -10.74 30.56
N HIS A 140 -14.96 -10.22 30.66
CA HIS A 140 -15.70 -9.66 29.52
C HIS A 140 -15.22 -8.23 29.23
N VAL A 141 -14.91 -7.98 27.97
CA VAL A 141 -14.60 -6.65 27.44
C VAL A 141 -15.67 -6.32 26.40
N GLU A 142 -16.40 -5.23 26.63
CA GLU A 142 -17.39 -4.73 25.68
C GLU A 142 -16.79 -3.59 24.86
N GLY A 143 -16.75 -3.76 23.54
CA GLY A 143 -16.22 -2.72 22.67
C GLY A 143 -14.75 -2.41 22.96
N THR A 144 -14.42 -1.12 22.97
CA THR A 144 -13.10 -0.59 23.36
C THR A 144 -13.08 -0.04 24.79
N VAL A 145 -14.06 -0.40 25.62
CA VAL A 145 -14.18 0.10 27.00
C VAL A 145 -12.93 -0.25 27.80
N GLY A 146 -12.39 0.76 28.49
CA GLY A 146 -11.18 0.62 29.29
C GLY A 146 -9.89 0.54 28.49
N LEU A 147 -9.89 0.53 27.15
CA LEU A 147 -8.64 0.52 26.38
C LEU A 147 -7.87 1.83 26.59
N SER A 148 -6.68 1.74 27.18
CA SER A 148 -5.92 2.91 27.65
C SER A 148 -4.55 3.07 27.02
N ALA A 149 -3.91 2.00 26.54
CA ALA A 149 -2.60 2.08 25.90
C ALA A 149 -2.30 0.88 25.01
N ILE A 150 -1.25 1.00 24.21
CA ILE A 150 -0.59 -0.10 23.51
C ILE A 150 0.78 -0.29 24.14
N PHE A 151 1.21 -1.53 24.30
CA PHE A 151 2.56 -1.82 24.78
C PHE A 151 3.38 -2.63 23.78
N VAL A 152 4.69 -2.44 23.83
CA VAL A 152 5.69 -3.24 23.12
C VAL A 152 6.60 -3.92 24.15
N ARG A 153 7.01 -5.17 23.89
CA ARG A 153 7.86 -5.96 24.81
C ARG A 153 9.34 -5.97 24.44
N SER A 154 9.77 -4.96 23.71
CA SER A 154 11.10 -4.90 23.12
C SER A 154 11.60 -3.46 23.06
N THR A 155 12.92 -3.31 23.04
CA THR A 155 13.62 -2.04 22.76
C THR A 155 13.97 -1.91 21.27
N GLY A 156 13.66 -2.92 20.46
CA GLY A 156 13.91 -2.93 19.02
C GLY A 156 13.09 -1.86 18.27
N ALA A 157 13.72 -1.24 17.28
CA ALA A 157 13.08 -0.27 16.40
C ALA A 157 11.92 -0.90 15.62
N ASP A 158 12.09 -2.12 15.10
CA ASP A 158 11.06 -2.83 14.32
C ASP A 158 9.80 -3.13 15.14
N ASP A 159 9.96 -3.51 16.40
CA ASP A 159 8.84 -3.77 17.31
C ASP A 159 8.12 -2.48 17.69
N THR A 160 8.89 -1.40 17.84
CA THR A 160 8.33 -0.06 18.07
C THR A 160 7.53 0.41 16.85
N LEU A 161 8.06 0.24 15.63
CA LEU A 161 7.34 0.54 14.39
C LEU A 161 6.06 -0.28 14.27
N PHE A 162 6.12 -1.58 14.60
CA PHE A 162 4.95 -2.45 14.61
C PHE A 162 3.89 -1.96 15.59
N ALA A 163 4.27 -1.60 16.82
CA ALA A 163 3.36 -1.06 17.82
C ALA A 163 2.77 0.30 17.41
N MET A 164 3.56 1.15 16.74
CA MET A 164 3.07 2.42 16.16
C MET A 164 2.06 2.18 15.05
N GLY A 165 2.27 1.19 14.20
CA GLY A 165 1.33 0.81 13.15
C GLY A 165 0.03 0.22 13.71
N LEU A 166 0.12 -0.60 14.77
CA LEU A 166 -1.05 -1.08 15.51
C LEU A 166 -1.85 0.08 16.10
N ARG A 167 -1.15 1.06 16.69
CA ARG A 167 -1.78 2.27 17.21
C ARG A 167 -2.55 3.00 16.12
N GLY A 168 -1.91 3.26 14.99
CA GLY A 168 -2.56 3.91 13.84
C GLY A 168 -3.80 3.13 13.37
N LEU A 169 -3.69 1.81 13.24
CA LEU A 169 -4.81 0.95 12.84
C LEU A 169 -5.98 1.01 13.84
N ILE A 170 -5.71 0.92 15.15
CA ILE A 170 -6.75 0.95 16.19
C ILE A 170 -7.45 2.30 16.21
N GLN A 171 -6.69 3.39 16.17
CA GLN A 171 -7.26 4.74 16.17
C GLN A 171 -8.06 5.03 14.90
N HIS A 172 -7.67 4.44 13.77
CA HIS A 172 -8.44 4.53 12.53
C HIS A 172 -9.78 3.78 12.63
N LEU A 173 -9.78 2.58 13.23
CA LEU A 173 -11.00 1.78 13.40
C LEU A 173 -11.95 2.33 14.47
N TYR A 174 -11.41 3.01 15.48
CA TYR A 174 -12.17 3.58 16.60
C TYR A 174 -11.77 5.04 16.83
N PRO A 175 -12.25 5.97 15.97
CA PRO A 175 -11.87 7.37 16.04
C PRO A 175 -12.33 8.08 17.32
N GLU A 176 -13.31 7.52 18.03
CA GLU A 176 -13.80 8.02 19.33
C GLU A 176 -12.84 7.75 20.50
N LEU A 177 -11.83 6.89 20.29
CA LEU A 177 -10.84 6.62 21.33
C LEU A 177 -9.95 7.84 21.58
N PRO A 178 -9.57 8.12 22.84
CA PRO A 178 -8.51 9.06 23.12
C PRO A 178 -7.18 8.59 22.51
N PRO A 179 -6.20 9.48 22.33
CA PRO A 179 -4.88 9.11 21.86
C PRO A 179 -4.26 7.98 22.69
N LEU A 180 -3.93 6.86 22.05
CA LEU A 180 -3.36 5.71 22.77
C LEU A 180 -1.84 5.87 22.93
N PRO A 181 -1.31 6.05 24.15
CA PRO A 181 0.13 6.10 24.38
C PRO A 181 0.78 4.74 24.11
N LEU A 182 2.08 4.78 23.83
CA LEU A 182 2.92 3.59 23.69
C LEU A 182 3.73 3.39 24.96
N LEU A 183 3.58 2.22 25.57
CA LEU A 183 4.36 1.79 26.72
C LEU A 183 5.37 0.71 26.31
N ARG A 184 6.48 0.65 27.04
CA ARG A 184 7.49 -0.40 26.92
C ARG A 184 7.41 -1.29 28.16
N LEU A 185 7.11 -2.57 27.96
CA LEU A 185 7.00 -3.59 29.00
C LEU A 185 8.00 -4.71 28.72
N VAL A 186 9.25 -4.51 29.12
CA VAL A 186 10.32 -5.52 29.01
C VAL A 186 10.48 -6.27 30.34
N ASP A 187 10.93 -7.51 30.30
CA ASP A 187 10.93 -8.38 31.48
C ASP A 187 11.93 -7.90 32.56
N ASP A 188 12.98 -7.21 32.15
CA ASP A 188 14.14 -6.82 32.96
C ASP A 188 14.18 -5.33 33.33
N ALA A 189 13.21 -4.53 32.89
CA ALA A 189 13.11 -3.12 33.25
C ALA A 189 11.68 -2.71 33.59
N ASP A 190 11.58 -1.66 34.39
CA ASP A 190 10.28 -1.11 34.77
C ASP A 190 9.53 -0.59 33.53
N ALA A 191 8.20 -0.62 33.63
CA ALA A 191 7.34 -0.03 32.62
C ALA A 191 7.74 1.43 32.37
N SER A 192 7.88 1.78 31.09
CA SER A 192 8.26 3.12 30.68
C SER A 192 7.42 3.58 29.49
N ILE A 193 7.37 4.88 29.29
CA ILE A 193 6.71 5.48 28.13
C ILE A 193 7.70 5.42 26.96
N VAL A 194 7.24 4.94 25.80
CA VAL A 194 7.99 5.13 24.54
C VAL A 194 7.77 6.58 24.11
N THR A 195 8.73 7.44 24.44
CA THR A 195 8.56 8.88 24.29
C THR A 195 8.35 9.28 22.83
N ARG A 196 7.82 10.48 22.61
CA ARG A 196 7.68 11.02 21.27
C ARG A 196 9.04 11.13 20.55
N GLU A 197 10.09 11.50 21.28
CA GLU A 197 11.45 11.60 20.75
C GLU A 197 11.99 10.23 20.32
N GLU A 198 11.76 9.18 21.12
CA GLU A 198 12.12 7.81 20.75
C GLU A 198 11.36 7.34 19.49
N GLN A 199 10.06 7.61 19.42
CA GLN A 199 9.25 7.30 18.24
C GLN A 199 9.78 8.03 16.99
N LEU A 200 10.11 9.32 17.11
CA LEU A 200 10.70 10.09 16.02
C LEU A 200 12.07 9.55 15.60
N ALA A 201 12.93 9.18 16.55
CA ALA A 201 14.24 8.61 16.25
C ALA A 201 14.10 7.29 15.45
N VAL A 202 13.16 6.43 15.84
CA VAL A 202 12.84 5.20 15.11
C VAL A 202 12.32 5.49 13.70
N LEU A 203 11.40 6.44 13.54
CA LEU A 203 10.88 6.83 12.23
C LEU A 203 11.95 7.41 11.31
N ARG A 204 12.83 8.28 11.83
CA ARG A 204 13.93 8.87 11.04
C ARG A 204 14.94 7.81 10.61
N SER A 205 15.35 6.95 11.54
CA SER A 205 16.26 5.83 11.22
C SER A 205 15.69 4.95 10.12
N GLN A 206 14.39 4.68 10.16
CA GLN A 206 13.69 3.88 9.15
C GLN A 206 13.57 4.61 7.79
N ALA A 207 13.44 5.93 7.79
CA ALA A 207 13.41 6.73 6.57
C ALA A 207 14.80 6.83 5.90
N GLU A 208 15.87 6.94 6.69
CA GLU A 208 17.24 7.00 6.17
C GLU A 208 17.71 5.67 5.59
N SER A 209 17.29 4.57 6.21
CA SER A 209 17.64 3.22 5.82
C SER A 209 16.41 2.34 5.88
N PRO A 210 15.57 2.32 4.82
CA PRO A 210 14.48 1.36 4.71
C PRO A 210 15.11 -0.03 4.62
N HIS A 211 15.31 -0.66 5.77
CA HIS A 211 15.81 -2.02 5.80
C HIS A 211 14.90 -2.87 4.92
N LEU A 212 15.51 -3.71 4.08
CA LEU A 212 14.82 -4.83 3.45
C LEU A 212 14.38 -5.71 4.61
N SER A 213 13.22 -5.37 5.18
CA SER A 213 12.69 -6.15 6.26
C SER A 213 12.63 -7.59 5.77
N THR A 214 13.30 -8.47 6.51
CA THR A 214 13.19 -9.91 6.30
C THR A 214 11.71 -10.24 6.14
N GLN A 215 11.37 -11.09 5.17
CA GLN A 215 10.05 -11.28 4.55
C GLN A 215 8.83 -11.50 5.49
N ASN A 216 8.99 -11.41 6.81
CA ASN A 216 8.01 -11.75 7.82
C ASN A 216 7.54 -10.58 8.71
N THR A 217 8.05 -9.34 8.58
CA THR A 217 7.47 -8.25 9.41
C THR A 217 6.12 -7.81 8.85
N HIS A 218 5.09 -7.86 9.70
CA HIS A 218 3.77 -7.38 9.35
C HIS A 218 3.83 -5.87 9.14
N ARG A 219 3.42 -5.41 7.96
CA ARG A 219 3.36 -3.99 7.63
C ARG A 219 2.02 -3.45 8.05
N LEU A 220 2.05 -2.65 9.09
CA LEU A 220 0.89 -1.91 9.55
C LEU A 220 1.07 -0.45 9.19
N PRO A 221 -0.01 0.23 8.75
CA PRO A 221 0.07 1.63 8.37
C PRO A 221 0.47 2.46 9.58
N ILE A 222 1.49 3.30 9.39
CA ILE A 222 1.96 4.22 10.43
C ILE A 222 1.35 5.59 10.15
N ASP A 223 0.69 6.16 11.15
CA ASP A 223 0.21 7.54 11.07
C ASP A 223 1.38 8.52 11.22
N VAL A 224 2.02 8.85 10.09
CA VAL A 224 3.12 9.83 10.05
C VAL A 224 2.62 11.26 10.22
N LEU A 225 1.32 11.53 10.06
CA LEU A 225 0.76 12.88 10.25
C LEU A 225 0.75 13.26 11.73
N ALA A 226 0.73 12.28 12.64
CA ALA A 226 0.93 12.50 14.07
C ALA A 226 2.33 13.06 14.43
N PHE A 227 3.23 13.20 13.45
CA PHE A 227 4.62 13.64 13.59
C PHE A 227 4.96 14.80 12.63
N PRO A 228 4.45 16.03 12.87
CA PRO A 228 4.78 17.22 12.08
C PRO A 228 6.29 17.56 12.06
N GLU A 229 7.08 17.01 12.98
CA GLU A 229 8.54 17.16 13.03
C GLU A 229 9.27 16.40 11.92
N LEU A 230 8.56 15.53 11.19
CA LEU A 230 9.09 14.84 10.03
C LEU A 230 9.00 15.72 8.79
N GLY A 231 10.13 15.85 8.10
CA GLY A 231 10.20 16.47 6.80
C GLY A 231 9.32 15.75 5.78
N LEU A 232 8.97 16.45 4.70
CA LEU A 232 8.17 15.88 3.61
C LEU A 232 8.82 14.60 3.03
N ALA A 233 10.14 14.60 2.83
CA ALA A 233 10.87 13.44 2.31
C ALA A 233 10.76 12.22 3.26
N GLU A 234 10.94 12.43 4.57
CA GLU A 234 10.82 11.38 5.59
C GLU A 234 9.40 10.80 5.61
N ARG A 235 8.38 11.68 5.58
CA ARG A 235 6.96 11.28 5.53
C ARG A 235 6.64 10.44 4.29
N LEU A 236 7.15 10.85 3.12
CA LEU A 236 6.96 10.10 1.88
C LEU A 236 7.66 8.73 1.93
N GLU A 237 8.92 8.65 2.37
CA GLU A 237 9.64 7.38 2.49
C GLU A 237 8.90 6.40 3.42
N LEU A 238 8.50 6.87 4.61
CA LEU A 238 7.76 6.07 5.58
C LEU A 238 6.41 5.61 5.05
N HIS A 239 5.68 6.49 4.37
CA HIS A 239 4.41 6.14 3.73
C HIS A 239 4.59 5.01 2.70
N CYS A 240 5.62 5.13 1.86
CA CYS A 240 5.87 4.17 0.80
C CYS A 240 6.31 2.80 1.36
N ALA A 241 7.02 2.79 2.50
CA ALA A 241 7.47 1.58 3.16
C ALA A 241 6.36 0.87 3.94
N HIS A 242 5.56 1.61 4.72
CA HIS A 242 4.64 1.02 5.73
C HIS A 242 3.15 1.19 5.43
N GLY A 243 2.81 2.02 4.43
CA GLY A 243 1.42 2.35 4.09
C GLY A 243 0.87 3.51 4.93
N ILE A 244 -0.05 4.29 4.34
CA ILE A 244 -0.87 5.30 5.03
C ILE A 244 -2.27 5.34 4.43
N GLY A 245 -3.15 6.12 5.04
CA GLY A 245 -4.43 6.50 4.43
C GLY A 245 -4.25 7.45 3.24
N HIS A 246 -5.04 7.26 2.19
CA HIS A 246 -5.08 8.08 0.98
C HIS A 246 -4.94 9.60 1.23
N ASP A 247 -5.59 10.14 2.26
CA ASP A 247 -5.62 11.56 2.55
C ASP A 247 -4.23 12.16 2.84
N SER A 248 -3.37 11.49 3.61
CA SER A 248 -2.04 12.03 3.94
C SER A 248 -1.14 12.11 2.71
N LEU A 249 -1.25 11.14 1.80
CA LEU A 249 -0.50 11.13 0.55
C LEU A 249 -1.01 12.23 -0.39
N ARG A 250 -2.33 12.41 -0.45
CA ARG A 250 -2.96 13.49 -1.22
C ARG A 250 -2.49 14.85 -0.72
N ASP A 251 -2.46 15.06 0.58
CA ASP A 251 -2.03 16.33 1.18
C ASP A 251 -0.53 16.58 0.91
N ALA A 252 0.31 15.54 1.03
CA ALA A 252 1.74 15.64 0.72
C ALA A 252 2.01 15.96 -0.77
N PHE A 253 1.32 15.27 -1.70
CA PHE A 253 1.45 15.55 -3.13
C PHE A 253 0.83 16.89 -3.51
N GLY A 254 -0.27 17.28 -2.90
CA GLY A 254 -0.89 18.59 -3.06
C GLY A 254 0.05 19.73 -2.63
N ALA A 255 0.75 19.57 -1.51
CA ALA A 255 1.77 20.52 -1.07
C ALA A 255 2.92 20.65 -2.09
N ILE A 256 3.43 19.53 -2.61
CA ILE A 256 4.46 19.53 -3.66
C ILE A 256 3.97 20.27 -4.91
N VAL A 257 2.75 19.98 -5.37
CA VAL A 257 2.18 20.63 -6.56
C VAL A 257 1.98 22.13 -6.30
N SER A 258 1.55 22.52 -5.11
CA SER A 258 1.39 23.94 -4.74
C SER A 258 2.73 24.69 -4.70
N GLU A 259 3.82 24.04 -4.28
CA GLU A 259 5.13 24.66 -4.14
C GLU A 259 5.98 24.60 -5.41
N GLN A 260 5.91 23.49 -6.14
CA GLN A 260 6.82 23.15 -7.25
C GLN A 260 6.11 22.92 -8.59
N GLY A 261 4.78 23.00 -8.61
CA GLY A 261 3.95 22.62 -9.75
C GLY A 261 3.93 21.12 -10.02
N SER A 262 3.08 20.68 -10.96
CA SER A 262 2.98 19.26 -11.35
C SER A 262 4.28 18.68 -11.90
N ALA A 263 5.17 19.51 -12.45
CA ALA A 263 6.49 19.08 -12.93
C ALA A 263 7.41 18.61 -11.79
N GLY A 264 7.32 19.26 -10.63
CA GLY A 264 8.06 18.89 -9.42
C GLY A 264 7.55 17.62 -8.75
N LEU A 265 6.31 17.19 -9.03
CA LEU A 265 5.73 15.99 -8.44
C LEU A 265 6.35 14.68 -8.97
N ALA A 266 6.66 14.60 -10.27
CA ALA A 266 7.07 13.33 -10.90
C ALA A 266 8.32 12.67 -10.26
N PRO A 267 9.41 13.39 -9.91
CA PRO A 267 10.56 12.81 -9.24
C PRO A 267 10.22 12.25 -7.86
N HIS A 268 9.32 12.92 -7.11
CA HIS A 268 8.83 12.43 -5.82
C HIS A 268 8.01 11.14 -5.99
N VAL A 269 7.14 11.06 -6.99
CA VAL A 269 6.36 9.85 -7.29
C VAL A 269 7.27 8.68 -7.64
N VAL A 270 8.31 8.90 -8.44
CA VAL A 270 9.28 7.85 -8.75
C VAL A 270 10.06 7.42 -7.53
N HIS A 271 10.53 8.37 -6.73
CA HIS A 271 11.19 8.05 -5.49
C HIS A 271 10.27 7.18 -4.62
N CYS A 272 9.03 7.60 -4.38
CA CYS A 272 8.01 6.86 -3.64
C CYS A 272 7.81 5.43 -4.16
N LEU A 273 7.67 5.26 -5.48
CA LEU A 273 7.54 3.94 -6.10
C LEU A 273 8.81 3.10 -5.98
N CYS A 274 10.01 3.69 -6.01
CA CYS A 274 11.24 2.98 -5.72
C CYS A 274 11.26 2.45 -4.29
N VAL A 275 10.81 3.25 -3.31
CA VAL A 275 10.72 2.83 -1.90
C VAL A 275 9.71 1.68 -1.74
N ALA A 276 8.51 1.84 -2.30
CA ALA A 276 7.49 0.81 -2.28
C ALA A 276 7.96 -0.47 -2.97
N ALA A 277 8.69 -0.37 -4.09
CA ALA A 277 9.27 -1.52 -4.79
C ALA A 277 10.40 -2.18 -3.98
N ARG A 278 11.31 -1.42 -3.36
CA ARG A 278 12.36 -1.95 -2.48
C ARG A 278 11.77 -2.76 -1.34
N THR A 279 10.66 -2.29 -0.80
CA THR A 279 9.95 -3.01 0.25
C THR A 279 9.00 -4.07 -0.32
N ASP A 280 8.65 -4.12 -1.61
CA ASP A 280 7.54 -4.95 -2.12
C ASP A 280 6.17 -4.59 -1.47
N ASN A 281 5.96 -3.30 -1.19
CA ASN A 281 4.69 -2.78 -0.68
C ASN A 281 3.73 -2.45 -1.83
N VAL A 282 3.03 -3.47 -2.33
CA VAL A 282 2.07 -3.34 -3.45
C VAL A 282 0.93 -2.37 -3.12
N ALA A 283 0.46 -2.35 -1.87
CA ALA A 283 -0.64 -1.48 -1.45
C ALA A 283 -0.22 -0.01 -1.56
N SER A 284 0.94 0.37 -1.01
CA SER A 284 1.47 1.72 -1.14
C SER A 284 1.73 2.08 -2.61
N ALA A 285 2.33 1.18 -3.40
CA ALA A 285 2.60 1.44 -4.81
C ALA A 285 1.33 1.81 -5.60
N ARG A 286 0.23 1.08 -5.35
CA ARG A 286 -1.09 1.39 -5.97
C ARG A 286 -1.62 2.75 -5.51
N GLU A 287 -1.53 3.04 -4.22
CA GLU A 287 -2.06 4.29 -3.69
C GLU A 287 -1.27 5.52 -4.18
N ILE A 288 0.05 5.38 -4.31
CA ILE A 288 0.93 6.38 -4.92
C ILE A 288 0.46 6.70 -6.34
N VAL A 289 0.26 5.68 -7.19
CA VAL A 289 -0.20 5.88 -8.57
C VAL A 289 -1.59 6.53 -8.60
N ARG A 290 -2.53 6.00 -7.81
CA ARG A 290 -3.91 6.50 -7.75
C ARG A 290 -3.97 7.97 -7.33
N THR A 291 -3.14 8.38 -6.37
CA THR A 291 -3.11 9.74 -5.84
C THR A 291 -2.34 10.70 -6.76
N ALA A 292 -1.23 10.24 -7.35
CA ALA A 292 -0.41 11.06 -8.24
C ALA A 292 -1.04 11.28 -9.62
N ALA A 293 -1.76 10.29 -10.16
CA ALA A 293 -2.22 10.33 -11.55
C ALA A 293 -3.07 11.57 -11.87
N PRO A 294 -4.10 11.96 -11.07
CA PRO A 294 -4.88 13.16 -11.35
C PRO A 294 -4.02 14.43 -11.37
N LEU A 295 -3.06 14.55 -10.45
CA LEU A 295 -2.18 15.71 -10.29
C LEU A 295 -1.16 15.85 -11.43
N LEU A 296 -0.70 14.72 -11.97
CA LEU A 296 0.19 14.67 -13.13
C LEU A 296 -0.54 14.93 -14.45
N LEU A 297 -1.84 14.59 -14.52
CA LEU A 297 -2.66 14.74 -15.73
C LEU A 297 -3.32 16.13 -15.83
N GLU A 298 -3.52 16.82 -14.71
CA GLU A 298 -4.19 18.14 -14.65
C GLU A 298 -3.65 19.17 -15.66
N PRO A 299 -2.31 19.37 -15.84
CA PRO A 299 -1.79 20.34 -16.80
C PRO A 299 -2.14 20.02 -18.26
N LEU A 300 -2.43 18.77 -18.58
CA LEU A 300 -2.83 18.33 -19.92
C LEU A 300 -4.31 18.54 -20.16
N LEU A 301 -5.14 18.29 -19.14
CA LEU A 301 -6.60 18.43 -19.23
C LEU A 301 -7.03 19.91 -19.25
N ALA A 302 -6.28 20.80 -18.58
CA ALA A 302 -6.57 22.23 -18.56
C ALA A 302 -6.35 22.93 -19.93
N ARG A 303 -5.81 22.25 -20.94
CA ARG A 303 -5.57 22.83 -22.28
C ARG A 303 -6.80 22.84 -23.18
N ASP A 304 -7.77 21.96 -22.94
CA ASP A 304 -8.93 21.80 -23.84
C ASP A 304 -10.05 22.81 -23.59
N SER A 305 -10.03 23.55 -22.47
CA SER A 305 -11.04 24.57 -22.19
C SER A 305 -10.85 25.89 -22.96
N ASP A 306 -9.66 26.16 -23.50
CA ASP A 306 -9.33 27.36 -24.30
C ASP A 306 -9.28 27.03 -25.82
N GLY A 307 -10.21 26.18 -26.27
CA GLY A 307 -10.17 25.37 -27.51
C GLY A 307 -10.08 26.04 -28.89
N ASP A 308 -9.16 26.98 -29.12
CA ASP A 308 -8.92 27.52 -30.47
C ASP A 308 -7.43 27.62 -30.89
N SER A 309 -6.46 27.42 -29.98
CA SER A 309 -5.05 27.78 -30.27
C SER A 309 -4.11 26.61 -30.64
N MET A 310 -4.52 25.34 -30.50
CA MET A 310 -3.62 24.21 -30.74
C MET A 310 -3.39 23.88 -32.23
N ARG A 311 -4.11 24.53 -33.16
CA ARG A 311 -3.88 24.38 -34.61
C ARG A 311 -2.81 25.32 -35.18
N SER A 312 -2.28 26.27 -34.40
CA SER A 312 -1.40 27.35 -34.91
C SER A 312 0.11 27.12 -34.70
N ILE A 313 0.53 26.38 -33.66
CA ILE A 313 1.95 26.33 -33.23
C ILE A 313 2.89 25.62 -34.24
N THR A 314 2.35 24.98 -35.29
CA THR A 314 3.18 24.41 -36.37
C THR A 314 3.10 25.18 -37.70
N ARG A 315 2.42 26.33 -37.77
CA ARG A 315 2.14 26.95 -39.08
C ARG A 315 2.70 28.36 -39.35
N ASP A 316 2.99 29.19 -38.35
CA ASP A 316 3.39 30.57 -38.63
C ASP A 316 4.82 30.90 -38.19
N ALA A 317 5.75 30.76 -39.13
CA ALA A 317 7.12 31.26 -39.03
C ALA A 317 7.37 32.54 -39.86
N ASN A 318 6.33 33.25 -40.33
CA ASN A 318 6.49 34.34 -41.32
C ASN A 318 5.59 35.58 -41.13
N GLY A 319 5.17 35.90 -39.90
CA GLY A 319 4.36 37.10 -39.63
C GLY A 319 4.99 38.02 -38.59
N GLU A 320 5.57 39.14 -39.01
CA GLU A 320 5.98 40.24 -38.14
C GLU A 320 4.74 41.00 -37.64
N GLY A 321 4.17 40.54 -36.51
CA GLY A 321 3.17 41.25 -35.73
C GLY A 321 3.72 41.55 -34.34
N ALA A 322 3.45 42.74 -33.80
CA ALA A 322 3.94 43.15 -32.49
C ALA A 322 3.38 42.23 -31.37
N PRO A 323 4.20 41.89 -30.35
CA PRO A 323 3.83 40.91 -29.34
C PRO A 323 2.69 41.46 -28.48
N SER A 324 1.54 40.82 -28.58
CA SER A 324 0.41 41.09 -27.68
C SER A 324 0.69 40.49 -26.30
N SER A 325 0.15 41.08 -25.24
CA SER A 325 0.32 40.61 -23.85
C SER A 325 -0.19 39.18 -23.58
N ASP A 326 -0.82 38.52 -24.55
CA ASP A 326 -1.26 37.12 -24.49
C ASP A 326 -0.20 36.11 -24.92
N GLU A 327 0.82 36.54 -25.68
CA GLU A 327 1.90 35.63 -26.13
C GLU A 327 2.75 35.15 -24.95
N THR A 328 3.07 36.03 -24.01
CA THR A 328 3.89 35.70 -22.84
C THR A 328 3.24 34.70 -21.88
N LYS A 329 1.90 34.70 -21.75
CA LYS A 329 1.17 33.70 -20.94
C LYS A 329 1.14 32.33 -21.61
N THR A 330 1.04 32.31 -22.94
CA THR A 330 0.99 31.08 -23.73
C THR A 330 2.34 30.37 -23.75
N GLU A 331 3.43 31.12 -23.84
CA GLU A 331 4.80 30.60 -23.73
C GLU A 331 5.07 29.98 -22.35
N ALA A 332 4.71 30.66 -21.26
CA ALA A 332 4.90 30.16 -19.89
C ALA A 332 4.13 28.86 -19.60
N LYS A 333 2.88 28.74 -20.08
CA LYS A 333 2.09 27.49 -19.99
C LYS A 333 2.74 26.35 -20.79
N THR A 334 3.34 26.68 -21.94
CA THR A 334 3.99 25.69 -22.82
C THR A 334 5.30 25.19 -22.24
N GLU A 335 6.11 26.08 -21.67
CA GLU A 335 7.36 25.73 -21.01
C GLU A 335 7.13 24.84 -19.78
N THR A 336 6.11 25.16 -18.98
CA THR A 336 5.72 24.36 -17.80
C THR A 336 5.30 22.94 -18.18
N ALA A 337 4.50 22.80 -19.25
CA ALA A 337 4.09 21.48 -19.76
C ALA A 337 5.30 20.69 -20.28
N LEU A 338 6.24 21.32 -20.99
CA LEU A 338 7.46 20.67 -21.47
C LEU A 338 8.38 20.23 -20.33
N ALA A 339 8.52 21.04 -19.27
CA ALA A 339 9.26 20.68 -18.07
C ALA A 339 8.63 19.47 -17.36
N CYS A 340 7.30 19.45 -17.22
CA CYS A 340 6.57 18.31 -16.68
C CYS A 340 6.82 17.04 -17.50
N VAL A 341 6.70 17.12 -18.84
CA VAL A 341 7.00 16.00 -19.73
C VAL A 341 8.42 15.49 -19.51
N ARG A 342 9.45 16.35 -19.53
CA ARG A 342 10.84 15.92 -19.32
C ARG A 342 11.05 15.20 -17.98
N SER A 343 10.53 15.77 -16.90
CA SER A 343 10.59 15.19 -15.55
C SER A 343 9.93 13.80 -15.47
N VAL A 344 8.78 13.66 -16.12
CA VAL A 344 8.04 12.40 -16.27
C VAL A 344 8.81 11.38 -17.14
N LEU A 345 9.59 11.83 -18.11
CA LEU A 345 10.40 10.92 -18.94
C LEU A 345 11.62 10.34 -18.22
N ASP A 346 12.33 11.18 -17.47
CA ASP A 346 13.47 10.74 -16.66
C ASP A 346 13.02 9.72 -15.61
N SER A 347 11.82 9.95 -15.08
CA SER A 347 11.09 9.09 -14.16
C SER A 347 10.84 7.67 -14.71
N VAL A 348 10.39 7.54 -15.96
CA VAL A 348 10.17 6.22 -16.62
C VAL A 348 11.45 5.40 -16.67
N SER A 349 12.56 6.02 -17.08
CA SER A 349 13.85 5.32 -17.19
C SER A 349 14.32 4.75 -15.86
N THR A 350 14.02 5.44 -14.76
CA THR A 350 14.35 5.01 -13.41
C THR A 350 13.47 3.84 -12.97
N LEU A 351 12.16 3.91 -13.17
CA LEU A 351 11.24 2.81 -12.85
C LEU A 351 11.55 1.54 -13.65
N GLN A 352 11.88 1.66 -14.94
CA GLN A 352 12.26 0.53 -15.78
C GLN A 352 13.54 -0.18 -15.30
N ARG A 353 14.50 0.59 -14.76
CA ARG A 353 15.72 0.05 -14.12
C ARG A 353 15.41 -0.66 -12.80
N VAL A 354 14.44 -0.16 -12.04
CA VAL A 354 14.01 -0.78 -10.79
C VAL A 354 13.34 -2.12 -11.03
N CYS A 355 12.56 -2.29 -12.11
CA CYS A 355 11.80 -3.50 -12.47
C CYS A 355 12.65 -4.75 -12.83
N LEU A 356 13.77 -5.04 -12.15
CA LEU A 356 14.62 -6.20 -12.44
C LEU A 356 13.85 -7.53 -12.55
N PRO A 357 14.14 -8.38 -13.56
CA PRO A 357 13.48 -9.68 -13.73
C PRO A 357 13.58 -10.57 -12.49
N GLY A 358 12.46 -11.20 -12.12
CA GLY A 358 12.42 -12.20 -11.04
C GLY A 358 12.50 -11.64 -9.62
N ARG A 359 12.47 -10.31 -9.43
CA ARG A 359 12.61 -9.67 -8.10
C ARG A 359 11.30 -9.18 -7.48
N PHE A 360 10.24 -8.99 -8.27
CA PHE A 360 9.00 -8.35 -7.83
C PHE A 360 7.79 -9.25 -7.98
N SER A 361 6.81 -9.04 -7.10
CA SER A 361 5.47 -9.61 -7.22
C SER A 361 4.75 -9.05 -8.46
N ASP A 362 3.81 -9.82 -9.03
CA ASP A 362 2.97 -9.37 -10.15
C ASP A 362 2.22 -8.08 -9.81
N GLY A 363 1.77 -7.94 -8.56
CA GLY A 363 1.09 -6.75 -8.07
C GLY A 363 1.97 -5.50 -8.08
N MET A 364 3.26 -5.63 -7.78
CA MET A 364 4.22 -4.53 -7.87
C MET A 364 4.48 -4.14 -9.33
N LEU A 365 4.63 -5.13 -10.21
CA LEU A 365 4.75 -4.88 -11.66
C LEU A 365 3.52 -4.16 -12.21
N VAL A 366 2.31 -4.47 -11.73
CA VAL A 366 1.09 -3.73 -12.08
C VAL A 366 1.21 -2.25 -11.71
N ALA A 367 1.60 -1.93 -10.46
CA ALA A 367 1.71 -0.53 -10.04
C ALA A 367 2.79 0.24 -10.82
N LEU A 368 3.96 -0.37 -11.01
CA LEU A 368 5.05 0.24 -11.78
C LEU A 368 4.68 0.43 -13.25
N GLY A 369 3.99 -0.56 -13.84
CA GLY A 369 3.50 -0.49 -15.22
C GLY A 369 2.44 0.59 -15.43
N ALA A 370 1.55 0.79 -14.44
CA ALA A 370 0.57 1.88 -14.46
C ALA A 370 1.26 3.25 -14.46
N GLN A 371 2.25 3.45 -13.60
CA GLN A 371 3.02 4.70 -13.62
C GLN A 371 3.79 4.91 -14.92
N ILE A 372 4.41 3.87 -15.47
CA ILE A 372 5.11 3.95 -16.77
C ILE A 372 4.10 4.35 -17.85
N THR A 373 2.94 3.70 -17.90
CA THR A 373 1.91 3.96 -18.91
C THR A 373 1.37 5.39 -18.83
N ILE A 374 1.07 5.88 -17.62
CA ILE A 374 0.64 7.27 -17.39
C ILE A 374 1.73 8.24 -17.84
N SER A 375 2.98 7.96 -17.47
CA SER A 375 4.12 8.80 -17.85
C SER A 375 4.33 8.87 -19.37
N GLU A 376 4.21 7.74 -20.05
CA GLU A 376 4.30 7.62 -21.51
C GLU A 376 3.14 8.30 -22.23
N PHE A 377 1.94 8.26 -21.64
CA PHE A 377 0.76 8.96 -22.12
C PHE A 377 0.94 10.48 -21.98
N VAL A 378 1.33 10.96 -20.80
CA VAL A 378 1.59 12.37 -20.51
C VAL A 378 2.62 12.97 -21.45
N ALA A 379 3.65 12.19 -21.78
CA ALA A 379 4.69 12.62 -22.70
C ALA A 379 4.32 12.54 -24.19
N GLY A 380 3.10 12.13 -24.53
CA GLY A 380 2.64 11.97 -25.92
C GLY A 380 3.31 10.83 -26.69
N ARG A 381 4.17 10.02 -26.04
CA ARG A 381 4.88 8.92 -26.70
C ARG A 381 3.95 7.76 -27.03
N THR A 382 2.91 7.56 -26.22
CA THR A 382 1.85 6.58 -26.51
C THR A 382 1.19 6.86 -27.86
N ALA A 383 0.85 8.12 -28.17
CA ALA A 383 0.25 8.50 -29.46
C ALA A 383 1.17 8.18 -30.64
N HIS A 384 2.46 8.54 -30.49
CA HIS A 384 3.47 8.28 -31.52
C HIS A 384 3.66 6.79 -31.78
N ARG A 385 3.77 5.98 -30.71
CA ARG A 385 3.93 4.53 -30.83
C ARG A 385 2.67 3.87 -31.37
N LEU A 386 1.49 4.37 -31.01
CA LEU A 386 0.20 3.90 -31.52
C LEU A 386 0.06 4.18 -33.02
N HIS A 387 0.42 5.37 -33.49
CA HIS A 387 0.46 5.71 -34.90
C HIS A 387 1.42 4.80 -35.68
N LYS A 388 2.64 4.57 -35.16
CA LYS A 388 3.60 3.64 -35.76
C LYS A 388 3.08 2.21 -35.81
N ALA A 389 2.42 1.74 -34.74
CA ALA A 389 1.82 0.41 -34.71
C ALA A 389 0.70 0.26 -35.77
N CYS A 390 -0.14 1.29 -35.92
CA CYS A 390 -1.18 1.33 -36.94
C CYS A 390 -0.59 1.27 -38.36
N SER A 391 0.41 2.12 -38.65
CA SER A 391 1.11 2.12 -39.95
C SER A 391 1.76 0.77 -40.24
N TRP A 392 2.45 0.19 -39.26
CA TRP A 392 3.09 -1.12 -39.40
C TRP A 392 2.08 -2.24 -39.69
N LEU A 393 0.96 -2.28 -38.95
CA LEU A 393 -0.12 -3.27 -39.18
C LEU A 393 -0.77 -3.08 -40.55
N HIS A 394 -1.00 -1.84 -40.96
CA HIS A 394 -1.56 -1.52 -42.27
C HIS A 394 -0.66 -2.03 -43.40
N ASP A 395 0.64 -1.71 -43.35
CA ASP A 395 1.63 -2.18 -44.32
C ASP A 395 1.73 -3.71 -44.34
N TRP A 396 1.68 -4.34 -43.16
CA TRP A 396 1.67 -5.80 -43.06
C TRP A 396 0.44 -6.38 -43.78
N CYS A 397 -0.75 -5.82 -43.55
CA CYS A 397 -1.99 -6.28 -44.17
C CYS A 397 -2.00 -6.08 -45.69
N GLN A 398 -1.42 -4.98 -46.19
CA GLN A 398 -1.27 -4.76 -47.63
C GLN A 398 -0.37 -5.82 -48.28
N LYS A 399 0.79 -6.13 -47.68
CA LYS A 399 1.72 -7.16 -48.18
C LYS A 399 1.14 -8.58 -48.11
N ALA A 400 0.33 -8.84 -47.08
CA ALA A 400 -0.36 -10.10 -46.87
C ALA A 400 -1.65 -10.27 -47.69
N SER A 401 -2.12 -9.22 -48.38
CA SER A 401 -3.43 -9.22 -49.04
C SER A 401 -3.49 -10.27 -50.17
N PRO A 402 -4.46 -11.20 -50.12
CA PRO A 402 -4.59 -12.28 -51.09
C PRO A 402 -4.98 -11.82 -52.49
N ALA A 403 -5.40 -10.55 -52.65
CA ALA A 403 -5.78 -9.97 -53.93
C ALA A 403 -4.69 -10.05 -55.02
N CYS A 404 -3.44 -10.34 -54.64
CA CYS A 404 -2.34 -10.40 -55.59
C CYS A 404 -1.83 -11.82 -55.93
N CYS A 405 -2.27 -12.90 -55.26
CA CYS A 405 -1.77 -14.29 -55.42
C CYS A 405 -0.28 -14.41 -55.81
N SER A 406 0.54 -13.47 -55.34
CA SER A 406 1.86 -13.26 -55.90
C SER A 406 2.82 -14.15 -55.13
N PRO A 407 3.83 -14.72 -55.79
CA PRO A 407 4.87 -15.48 -55.10
C PRO A 407 5.49 -14.69 -53.92
N ALA A 408 5.60 -13.36 -54.07
CA ALA A 408 6.08 -12.47 -53.01
C ALA A 408 5.18 -12.43 -51.77
N SER A 409 3.85 -12.41 -51.94
CA SER A 409 2.91 -12.42 -50.82
C SER A 409 2.93 -13.76 -50.06
N LEU A 410 3.05 -14.88 -50.77
CA LEU A 410 3.19 -16.21 -50.14
C LEU A 410 4.49 -16.35 -49.35
N VAL A 411 5.61 -15.88 -49.90
CA VAL A 411 6.90 -15.85 -49.17
C VAL A 411 6.79 -14.97 -47.93
N PHE A 412 6.16 -13.80 -48.05
CA PHE A 412 5.94 -12.91 -46.91
C PHE A 412 5.08 -13.53 -45.80
N LEU A 413 3.98 -14.21 -46.16
CA LEU A 413 3.14 -14.94 -45.23
C LEU A 413 3.92 -16.05 -44.53
N ALA A 414 4.72 -16.81 -45.27
CA ALA A 414 5.55 -17.89 -44.72
C ALA A 414 6.56 -17.37 -43.70
N THR A 415 7.28 -16.29 -44.02
CA THR A 415 8.20 -15.63 -43.09
C THR A 415 7.47 -15.11 -41.85
N SER A 416 6.32 -14.44 -42.04
CA SER A 416 5.51 -13.93 -40.93
C SER A 416 4.98 -15.04 -40.02
N TRP A 417 4.66 -16.21 -40.58
CA TRP A 417 4.24 -17.37 -39.82
C TRP A 417 5.41 -17.97 -39.02
N MET A 418 6.60 -18.08 -39.61
CA MET A 418 7.79 -18.55 -38.90
C MET A 418 8.10 -17.66 -37.69
N GLU A 419 8.04 -16.33 -37.86
CA GLU A 419 8.19 -15.38 -36.75
C GLU A 419 7.10 -15.58 -35.69
N ALA A 420 5.82 -15.64 -36.10
CA ALA A 420 4.72 -15.88 -35.17
C ALA A 420 4.85 -17.22 -34.42
N ARG A 421 5.43 -18.25 -35.06
CA ARG A 421 5.68 -19.54 -34.43
C ARG A 421 6.82 -19.49 -33.42
N GLN A 422 7.88 -18.72 -33.69
CA GLN A 422 8.96 -18.50 -32.72
C GLN A 422 8.46 -17.78 -31.46
N VAL A 423 7.43 -16.93 -31.62
CA VAL A 423 6.88 -16.10 -30.55
C VAL A 423 5.81 -16.81 -29.73
N ASP A 424 4.83 -17.42 -30.40
CA ASP A 424 3.63 -17.97 -29.76
C ASP A 424 3.66 -19.51 -29.60
N GLY A 425 4.62 -20.19 -30.25
CA GLY A 425 4.79 -21.65 -30.25
C GLY A 425 3.70 -22.44 -31.00
N ASN A 426 2.48 -21.91 -31.08
CA ASN A 426 1.27 -22.60 -31.56
C ASN A 426 0.62 -21.93 -32.78
N SER A 427 1.36 -21.14 -33.56
CA SER A 427 0.83 -20.47 -34.75
C SER A 427 0.52 -21.47 -35.86
N ASP A 428 -0.75 -21.56 -36.27
CA ASP A 428 -1.22 -22.44 -37.35
C ASP A 428 -0.99 -21.79 -38.72
N TRP A 429 -0.26 -22.48 -39.59
CA TRP A 429 0.01 -22.03 -40.96
C TRP A 429 -1.27 -21.82 -41.76
N MET A 430 -2.28 -22.67 -41.54
CA MET A 430 -3.56 -22.57 -42.26
C MET A 430 -4.29 -21.26 -41.95
N SER A 431 -4.06 -20.66 -40.77
CA SER A 431 -4.64 -19.35 -40.44
C SER A 431 -4.09 -18.22 -41.30
N PHE A 432 -2.84 -18.32 -41.78
CA PHE A 432 -2.23 -17.35 -42.69
C PHE A 432 -2.73 -17.54 -44.12
N LEU A 433 -2.79 -18.78 -44.60
CA LEU A 433 -3.27 -19.10 -45.95
C LEU A 433 -4.77 -18.83 -46.14
N SER A 434 -5.60 -19.09 -45.13
CA SER A 434 -7.05 -18.86 -45.18
C SER A 434 -7.45 -17.38 -45.08
N GLY A 435 -6.48 -16.47 -44.91
CA GLY A 435 -6.75 -15.04 -44.68
C GLY A 435 -7.26 -14.70 -43.28
N LYS A 436 -7.48 -15.70 -42.40
CA LYS A 436 -7.92 -15.49 -41.01
C LYS A 436 -6.95 -14.60 -40.22
N ALA A 437 -5.64 -14.79 -40.42
CA ALA A 437 -4.61 -13.96 -39.79
C ALA A 437 -4.69 -12.50 -40.24
N VAL A 438 -4.98 -12.25 -41.52
CA VAL A 438 -5.18 -10.90 -42.08
C VAL A 438 -6.44 -10.27 -41.48
N ALA A 439 -7.57 -10.99 -41.49
CA ALA A 439 -8.82 -10.51 -40.90
C ALA A 439 -8.66 -10.14 -39.41
N ASN A 440 -7.98 -10.99 -38.63
CA ASN A 440 -7.70 -10.73 -37.22
C ASN A 440 -6.81 -9.48 -37.02
N ARG A 441 -5.85 -9.22 -37.90
CA ARG A 441 -4.97 -8.05 -37.80
C ARG A 441 -5.66 -6.78 -38.28
N LEU A 442 -6.54 -6.85 -39.27
CA LEU A 442 -7.40 -5.73 -39.69
C LEU A 442 -8.38 -5.33 -38.57
N SER A 443 -9.02 -6.30 -37.92
CA SER A 443 -9.87 -6.04 -36.76
C SER A 443 -9.08 -5.38 -35.61
N PHE A 444 -7.87 -5.87 -35.31
CA PHE A 444 -7.02 -5.24 -34.29
C PHE A 444 -6.54 -3.83 -34.69
N LEU A 445 -6.24 -3.62 -35.97
CA LEU A 445 -5.90 -2.30 -36.50
C LEU A 445 -7.04 -1.30 -36.30
N ASP A 446 -8.29 -1.70 -36.56
CA ASP A 446 -9.46 -0.84 -36.33
C ASP A 446 -9.64 -0.48 -34.85
N GLU A 447 -9.42 -1.43 -33.94
CA GLU A 447 -9.42 -1.18 -32.50
C GLU A 447 -8.31 -0.20 -32.08
N LEU A 448 -7.09 -0.32 -32.63
CA LEU A 448 -5.99 0.62 -32.39
C LEU A 448 -6.24 2.00 -33.00
N GLN A 449 -6.90 2.08 -34.16
CA GLN A 449 -7.29 3.34 -34.77
C GLN A 449 -8.38 4.05 -33.96
N THR A 450 -9.30 3.29 -33.37
CA THR A 450 -10.29 3.82 -32.41
C THR A 450 -9.60 4.39 -31.19
N LEU A 451 -8.62 3.66 -30.64
CA LEU A 451 -7.79 4.15 -29.54
C LEU A 451 -7.01 5.43 -29.90
N LEU A 452 -6.45 5.49 -31.11
CA LEU A 452 -5.70 6.66 -31.59
C LEU A 452 -6.59 7.89 -31.75
N ARG A 453 -7.81 7.70 -32.28
CA ARG A 453 -8.80 8.77 -32.40
C ARG A 453 -9.19 9.33 -31.04
N ALA A 454 -9.52 8.47 -30.08
CA ALA A 454 -9.84 8.89 -28.72
C ALA A 454 -8.70 9.71 -28.09
N GLN A 455 -7.44 9.27 -28.28
CA GLN A 455 -6.28 10.01 -27.81
C GLN A 455 -6.11 11.38 -28.50
N GLN A 456 -6.28 11.44 -29.82
CA GLN A 456 -6.17 12.68 -30.60
C GLN A 456 -7.28 13.69 -30.27
N GLN A 457 -8.43 13.20 -29.83
CA GLN A 457 -9.59 14.01 -29.43
C GLN A 457 -9.54 14.43 -27.95
N GLY A 458 -8.50 14.02 -27.19
CA GLY A 458 -8.42 14.30 -25.75
C GLY A 458 -9.40 13.49 -24.90
N GLU A 459 -10.07 12.49 -25.47
CA GLU A 459 -11.09 11.68 -24.79
C GLU A 459 -10.44 10.58 -23.92
N GLY A 460 -9.83 10.99 -22.79
CA GLY A 460 -9.10 10.08 -21.91
C GLY A 460 -9.93 8.89 -21.40
N VAL A 461 -11.20 9.10 -21.07
CA VAL A 461 -12.11 8.03 -20.62
C VAL A 461 -12.39 7.03 -21.75
N ALA A 462 -12.62 7.51 -22.97
CA ALA A 462 -12.83 6.65 -24.13
C ALA A 462 -11.56 5.86 -24.48
N PHE A 463 -10.39 6.52 -24.38
CA PHE A 463 -9.09 5.88 -24.57
C PHE A 463 -8.89 4.72 -23.59
N ILE A 464 -9.07 4.94 -22.28
CA ILE A 464 -8.89 3.89 -21.27
C ILE A 464 -9.94 2.78 -21.41
N SER A 465 -11.20 3.13 -21.69
CA SER A 465 -12.27 2.12 -21.90
C SER A 465 -11.98 1.21 -23.09
N GLN A 466 -11.48 1.79 -24.20
CA GLN A 466 -11.05 1.02 -25.37
C GLN A 466 -9.81 0.18 -25.06
N LEU A 467 -8.86 0.73 -24.30
CA LEU A 467 -7.65 0.02 -23.88
C LEU A 467 -7.98 -1.20 -23.00
N TYR A 468 -8.96 -1.07 -22.09
CA TYR A 468 -9.48 -2.15 -21.25
C TYR A 468 -10.20 -3.23 -22.08
N THR A 469 -11.03 -2.81 -23.04
CA THR A 469 -11.68 -3.74 -23.97
C THR A 469 -10.65 -4.53 -24.79
N LEU A 470 -9.61 -3.83 -25.27
CA LEU A 470 -8.49 -4.44 -25.98
C LEU A 470 -7.77 -5.46 -25.11
N SER A 471 -7.36 -5.09 -23.90
CA SER A 471 -6.58 -5.96 -23.00
C SER A 471 -7.34 -7.19 -22.53
N SER A 472 -8.63 -7.03 -22.20
CA SER A 472 -9.51 -8.14 -21.79
C SER A 472 -9.76 -9.15 -22.90
N SER A 473 -9.69 -8.73 -24.18
CA SER A 473 -9.82 -9.62 -25.32
C SER A 473 -8.54 -10.41 -25.66
N LEU A 474 -7.38 -10.06 -25.07
CA LEU A 474 -6.11 -10.70 -25.37
C LEU A 474 -6.06 -12.14 -24.84
N ARG A 475 -5.69 -13.08 -25.73
CA ARG A 475 -5.46 -14.48 -25.37
C ARG A 475 -3.97 -14.80 -25.49
N ARG A 476 -3.37 -15.39 -24.45
CA ARG A 476 -1.96 -15.89 -24.40
C ARG A 476 -0.90 -14.84 -24.83
N PRO A 477 0.41 -15.11 -24.69
CA PRO A 477 1.39 -14.36 -25.46
C PRO A 477 0.98 -14.41 -26.94
N CYS A 478 0.85 -13.23 -27.54
CA CYS A 478 0.48 -13.04 -28.92
C CYS A 478 1.07 -11.72 -29.43
N LEU A 479 1.19 -11.58 -30.74
CA LEU A 479 1.63 -10.34 -31.38
C LEU A 479 0.86 -9.10 -30.88
N ARG A 480 -0.46 -9.23 -30.64
CA ARG A 480 -1.30 -8.14 -30.13
C ARG A 480 -0.82 -7.63 -28.76
N LEU A 481 -0.46 -8.54 -27.85
CA LEU A 481 0.10 -8.18 -26.55
C LEU A 481 1.44 -7.44 -26.70
N ARG A 482 2.33 -7.90 -27.59
CA ARG A 482 3.62 -7.24 -27.83
C ARG A 482 3.46 -5.83 -28.37
N ILE A 483 2.53 -5.64 -29.31
CA ILE A 483 2.20 -4.32 -29.84
C ILE A 483 1.65 -3.43 -28.71
N LEU A 484 0.75 -3.96 -27.88
CA LEU A 484 0.17 -3.21 -26.78
C LEU A 484 1.24 -2.82 -25.73
N GLN A 485 2.10 -3.75 -25.33
CA GLN A 485 3.25 -3.48 -24.47
C GLN A 485 4.11 -2.36 -25.05
N GLN A 486 4.48 -2.44 -26.32
CA GLN A 486 5.28 -1.42 -26.99
C GLN A 486 4.58 -0.06 -27.00
N VAL A 487 3.28 -0.02 -27.33
CA VAL A 487 2.48 1.22 -27.31
C VAL A 487 2.50 1.86 -25.93
N LEU A 488 2.31 1.07 -24.88
CA LEU A 488 2.28 1.53 -23.49
C LEU A 488 3.67 1.78 -22.87
N GLY A 489 4.77 1.45 -23.58
CA GLY A 489 6.14 1.58 -23.05
C GLY A 489 6.52 0.49 -22.04
N LEU A 490 5.78 -0.61 -22.05
CA LEU A 490 6.04 -1.80 -21.27
C LEU A 490 6.91 -2.76 -22.10
N ASP A 491 7.67 -3.62 -21.42
CA ASP A 491 8.47 -4.65 -22.06
C ASP A 491 7.94 -6.06 -21.76
N THR A 492 8.73 -7.07 -22.13
CA THR A 492 8.34 -8.48 -22.02
C THR A 492 8.18 -8.99 -20.59
N ARG A 493 8.58 -8.22 -19.56
CA ARG A 493 8.36 -8.55 -18.15
C ARG A 493 6.88 -8.45 -17.77
N PHE A 494 6.12 -7.61 -18.47
CA PHE A 494 4.71 -7.37 -18.19
C PHE A 494 3.86 -8.43 -18.90
N SER A 495 3.58 -9.54 -18.21
CA SER A 495 2.70 -10.59 -18.74
C SER A 495 1.31 -10.03 -19.11
N ARG A 496 0.49 -10.81 -19.82
CA ARG A 496 -0.88 -10.41 -20.15
C ARG A 496 -1.66 -9.96 -18.91
N ASP A 497 -1.58 -10.72 -17.83
CA ASP A 497 -2.35 -10.45 -16.61
C ASP A 497 -1.85 -9.19 -15.90
N ILE A 498 -0.54 -8.93 -15.97
CA ILE A 498 0.05 -7.69 -15.48
C ILE A 498 -0.42 -6.51 -16.35
N VAL A 499 -0.35 -6.61 -17.69
CA VAL A 499 -0.83 -5.55 -18.60
C VAL A 499 -2.32 -5.27 -18.37
N HIS A 500 -3.13 -6.31 -18.16
CA HIS A 500 -4.53 -6.13 -17.81
C HIS A 500 -4.73 -5.48 -16.44
N GLY A 501 -3.88 -5.75 -15.45
CA GLY A 501 -3.95 -5.08 -14.15
C GLY A 501 -3.45 -3.62 -14.18
N VAL A 502 -2.55 -3.29 -15.11
CA VAL A 502 -2.04 -1.93 -15.36
C VAL A 502 -3.13 -1.00 -15.89
N ILE A 503 -4.00 -1.54 -16.75
CA ILE A 503 -5.08 -0.83 -17.45
C ILE A 503 -6.33 -0.82 -16.56
#